data_AF-A0A913Y9H0-F1
#
_entry.id   AF-A0A913Y9H0-F1
#
_cell.length_a   1.000
_cell.length_b   1.000
_cell.length_c   1.000
_cell.angle_alpha   90.00
_cell.angle_beta   90.00
_cell.angle_gamma   90.00
#
_symmetry.space_group_name_H-M   'P 1'
#
loop_
_entity.id
_entity.type
_entity.pdbx_description
1 polymer ?
#
loop_
_entity_poly.entity_id
_entity_poly.type
_entity_poly.pdbx_seq_one_letter_code
_entity_poly.pdbx_strand_id
1 'polypeptide(L)'
;VTYNYDGRECKRGPRGFQGSPGSQGRPGSPGRDGKPGARGPQGLKGDTGPKGDKGDRGPRGLSSPSNWKECSWKTDDAKDNGLIKNCFFHKKYSHTVLHVYWNGALRISNCDRCCKRWFFTFNGAECQSPNAIGGVLYMWKGKGHKDLHRVRHIEGHCDKIHKGKVRVGFNVGNCKGYGNADAYTGWNSVSRLFIEEVPRPQK
;
A
#
# COMPACT_ATOMS: atom_id res chain seq x y z
N VAL A 1 28.84 83.52 113.31
CA VAL A 1 29.42 84.87 113.19
C VAL A 1 30.73 84.74 112.44
N THR A 2 30.82 85.28 111.21
CA THR A 2 32.03 85.79 110.52
C THR A 2 31.76 85.90 109.01
N TYR A 3 32.19 86.92 108.29
CA TYR A 3 31.90 88.37 108.33
C TYR A 3 32.45 88.99 107.02
N ASN A 4 31.88 90.13 106.64
CA ASN A 4 32.44 91.27 105.90
C ASN A 4 32.44 91.38 104.37
N TYR A 5 31.94 92.56 103.97
CA TYR A 5 32.51 93.61 103.09
C TYR A 5 33.44 93.20 101.94
N ASP A 6 33.10 93.74 100.75
CA ASP A 6 33.85 93.81 99.49
C ASP A 6 33.49 92.79 98.38
N GLY A 7 32.82 93.27 97.32
CA GLY A 7 33.15 92.87 95.94
C GLY A 7 32.40 91.69 95.30
N ARG A 8 31.64 92.07 94.24
CA ARG A 8 31.34 91.34 92.98
C ARG A 8 30.00 90.59 92.85
N GLU A 9 29.45 90.80 91.66
CA GLU A 9 28.22 90.32 91.04
C GLU A 9 28.23 88.79 90.76
N CYS A 10 27.06 88.14 90.71
CA CYS A 10 26.88 86.84 90.04
C CYS A 10 25.48 86.66 89.43
N LYS A 11 25.45 85.98 88.27
CA LYS A 11 24.37 85.88 87.28
C LYS A 11 23.32 84.78 87.54
N ARG A 12 22.11 85.05 87.02
CA ARG A 12 21.09 84.23 86.31
C ARG A 12 20.56 82.91 86.93
N GLY A 13 19.24 82.75 86.84
CA GLY A 13 18.55 81.47 86.60
C GLY A 13 17.44 81.64 85.54
N PRO A 14 17.19 80.66 84.65
CA PRO A 14 16.25 80.79 83.54
C PRO A 14 14.80 80.40 83.87
N ARG A 15 13.98 80.63 82.84
CA ARG A 15 12.52 80.62 82.65
C ARG A 15 11.72 79.46 83.25
N GLY A 16 10.51 79.77 83.74
CA GLY A 16 9.43 78.81 84.02
C GLY A 16 8.42 78.68 82.87
N PHE A 17 7.81 77.49 82.75
CA PHE A 17 7.04 76.99 81.60
C PHE A 17 5.57 77.47 81.52
N GLN A 18 5.00 77.28 80.32
CA GLN A 18 3.63 77.65 79.91
C GLN A 18 2.62 76.53 80.24
N GLY A 19 1.35 76.87 80.48
CA GLY A 19 0.22 75.94 80.45
C GLY A 19 -1.04 76.65 79.94
N SER A 20 -2.15 76.02 79.60
CA SER A 20 -2.39 74.76 78.87
C SER A 20 -3.36 75.10 77.72
N PRO A 21 -3.42 74.36 76.61
CA PRO A 21 -4.26 74.72 75.47
C PRO A 21 -5.77 74.66 75.75
N GLY A 22 -6.57 75.49 75.06
CA GLY A 22 -8.04 75.46 75.13
C GLY A 22 -8.62 74.15 74.56
N SER A 23 -9.82 73.77 75.02
CA SER A 23 -10.50 72.54 74.58
C SER A 23 -10.85 72.58 73.09
N GLN A 24 -10.57 71.49 72.38
CA GLN A 24 -10.83 71.34 70.95
C GLN A 24 -12.34 71.31 70.64
N GLY A 25 -12.75 71.99 69.56
CA GLY A 25 -14.14 71.97 69.08
C GLY A 25 -14.57 70.57 68.62
N ARG A 26 -15.88 70.26 68.73
CA ARG A 26 -16.42 68.96 68.31
C ARG A 26 -16.20 68.73 66.80
N PRO A 27 -15.79 67.53 66.37
CA PRO A 27 -15.68 67.21 64.94
C PRO A 27 -17.03 67.38 64.22
N GLY A 28 -17.00 67.84 62.97
CA GLY A 28 -18.19 67.88 62.11
C GLY A 28 -18.72 66.47 61.81
N SER A 29 -20.03 66.35 61.58
CA SER A 29 -20.64 65.07 61.18
C SER A 29 -20.04 64.54 59.87
N PRO A 30 -19.81 63.23 59.74
CA PRO A 30 -19.33 62.65 58.47
C PRO A 30 -20.25 63.01 57.29
N GLY A 31 -19.65 63.24 56.12
CA GLY A 31 -20.41 63.48 54.89
C GLY A 31 -21.25 62.26 54.52
N ARG A 32 -22.40 62.48 53.86
CA ARG A 32 -23.22 61.36 53.34
C ARG A 32 -22.45 60.57 52.29
N ASP A 33 -22.57 59.25 52.33
CA ASP A 33 -21.95 58.36 51.34
C ASP A 33 -22.39 58.73 49.92
N GLY A 34 -21.44 58.66 48.97
CA GLY A 34 -21.71 58.91 47.56
C GLY A 34 -22.69 57.89 46.97
N LYS A 35 -23.54 58.33 46.03
CA LYS A 35 -24.46 57.42 45.34
C LYS A 35 -23.67 56.32 44.59
N PRO A 36 -24.13 55.05 44.58
CA PRO A 36 -23.49 53.99 43.81
C PRO A 36 -23.32 54.36 42.33
N GLY A 37 -22.18 54.02 41.75
CA GLY A 37 -21.89 54.29 40.34
C GLY A 37 -22.85 53.57 39.39
N ALA A 38 -23.11 54.17 38.22
CA ALA A 38 -23.97 53.57 37.20
C ALA A 38 -23.41 52.22 36.71
N ARG A 39 -24.31 51.28 36.41
CA ARG A 39 -23.93 49.96 35.86
C ARG A 39 -23.21 50.14 34.52
N GLY A 40 -22.06 49.49 34.35
CA GLY A 40 -21.28 49.53 33.11
C GLY A 40 -22.04 48.98 31.90
N PRO A 41 -21.70 49.41 30.67
CA PRO A 41 -22.35 48.95 29.46
C PRO A 41 -22.16 47.44 29.24
N GLN A 42 -23.11 46.82 28.54
CA GLN A 42 -23.05 45.40 28.21
C GLN A 42 -21.92 45.13 27.20
N GLY A 43 -21.13 44.08 27.44
CA GLY A 43 -20.01 43.69 26.55
C GLY A 43 -20.47 43.27 25.16
N LEU A 44 -19.65 43.54 24.14
CA LEU A 44 -19.92 43.19 22.76
C LEU A 44 -19.94 41.66 22.57
N LYS A 45 -20.78 41.19 21.64
CA LYS A 45 -20.91 39.76 21.29
C LYS A 45 -19.62 39.29 20.59
N GLY A 46 -19.07 38.15 21.02
CA GLY A 46 -17.85 37.59 20.44
C GLY A 46 -18.04 37.09 19.00
N ASP A 47 -16.97 37.15 18.21
CA ASP A 47 -16.96 36.76 16.81
C ASP A 47 -17.10 35.24 16.61
N THR A 48 -17.64 34.84 15.45
CA THR A 48 -17.81 33.42 15.11
C THR A 48 -16.46 32.81 14.74
N GLY A 49 -16.14 31.63 15.30
CA GLY A 49 -14.86 30.94 15.07
C GLY A 49 -14.64 30.53 13.61
N PRO A 50 -13.39 30.33 13.19
CA PRO A 50 -13.05 29.98 11.81
C PRO A 50 -13.57 28.58 11.43
N LYS A 51 -13.89 28.41 10.14
CA LYS A 51 -14.29 27.12 9.58
C LYS A 51 -13.11 26.14 9.62
N GLY A 52 -13.34 24.92 10.09
CA GLY A 52 -12.30 23.88 10.15
C GLY A 52 -11.76 23.45 8.79
N ASP A 53 -10.50 23.03 8.76
CA ASP A 53 -9.79 22.64 7.54
C ASP A 53 -10.38 21.38 6.88
N LYS A 54 -10.25 21.31 5.56
CA LYS A 54 -10.68 20.15 4.77
C LYS A 54 -9.75 18.97 5.04
N GLY A 55 -10.30 17.82 5.43
CA GLY A 55 -9.51 16.61 5.67
C GLY A 55 -8.73 16.15 4.44
N ASP A 56 -7.53 15.61 4.67
CA ASP A 56 -6.63 15.16 3.62
C ASP A 56 -7.21 14.01 2.78
N ARG A 57 -6.86 14.00 1.49
CA ARG A 57 -7.20 12.90 0.58
C ARG A 57 -6.43 11.66 1.01
N GLY A 58 -7.13 10.55 1.25
CA GLY A 58 -6.50 9.27 1.62
C GLY A 58 -5.45 8.80 0.60
N PRO A 59 -4.44 8.02 1.04
CA PRO A 59 -3.34 7.61 0.18
C PRO A 59 -3.82 6.77 -1.00
N ARG A 60 -3.21 6.99 -2.17
CA ARG A 60 -3.45 6.22 -3.40
C ARG A 60 -2.92 4.80 -3.18
N GLY A 61 -3.76 3.77 -3.42
CA GLY A 61 -3.34 2.37 -3.25
C GLY A 61 -2.10 2.04 -4.08
N LEU A 62 -1.00 1.67 -3.42
CA LEU A 62 0.21 1.16 -4.06
C LEU A 62 -0.09 -0.23 -4.63
N SER A 63 -0.25 -0.35 -5.95
CA SER A 63 -0.12 -1.64 -6.63
C SER A 63 1.32 -2.11 -6.41
N SER A 64 1.53 -3.11 -5.57
CA SER A 64 2.81 -3.82 -5.50
C SER A 64 3.24 -4.21 -6.92
N PRO A 65 4.51 -4.05 -7.31
CA PRO A 65 4.95 -4.48 -8.63
C PRO A 65 4.58 -5.96 -8.82
N SER A 66 3.80 -6.24 -9.86
CA SER A 66 3.32 -7.58 -10.17
C SER A 66 4.53 -8.53 -10.28
N ASN A 67 4.47 -9.68 -9.60
CA ASN A 67 5.52 -10.68 -9.74
C ASN A 67 5.22 -11.51 -10.98
N TRP A 68 5.79 -11.13 -12.12
CA TRP A 68 5.58 -11.81 -13.39
C TRP A 68 6.91 -11.98 -14.16
N LYS A 69 6.90 -12.88 -15.13
CA LYS A 69 8.04 -13.18 -16.00
C LYS A 69 7.57 -13.60 -17.38
N GLU A 70 8.26 -13.12 -18.41
CA GLU A 70 8.15 -13.62 -19.78
C GLU A 70 9.40 -14.45 -20.15
N CYS A 71 9.17 -15.59 -20.79
CA CYS A 71 10.18 -16.40 -21.45
C CYS A 71 9.79 -16.54 -22.92
N SER A 72 10.61 -15.99 -23.83
CA SER A 72 10.30 -15.97 -25.26
C SER A 72 11.44 -16.58 -26.08
N TRP A 73 11.10 -17.27 -27.17
CA TRP A 73 12.07 -17.95 -28.03
C TRP A 73 11.62 -17.99 -29.50
N LYS A 74 12.59 -18.01 -30.42
CA LYS A 74 12.41 -18.06 -31.89
C LYS A 74 13.01 -19.36 -32.44
N THR A 75 12.57 -20.48 -31.90
CA THR A 75 13.07 -21.79 -32.34
C THR A 75 11.88 -22.66 -32.68
N ASP A 76 11.88 -23.17 -33.90
CA ASP A 76 10.92 -24.15 -34.37
C ASP A 76 11.20 -25.48 -33.65
N ASP A 77 10.15 -26.08 -33.10
CA ASP A 77 10.24 -27.33 -32.36
C ASP A 77 9.32 -28.36 -33.01
N ALA A 78 9.93 -29.37 -33.61
CA ALA A 78 9.25 -30.48 -34.30
C ALA A 78 9.09 -31.71 -33.39
N LYS A 79 9.15 -31.55 -32.06
CA LYS A 79 8.88 -32.67 -31.16
C LYS A 79 7.40 -33.02 -31.17
N ASP A 80 7.14 -34.31 -31.24
CA ASP A 80 5.79 -34.84 -31.08
C ASP A 80 5.40 -35.01 -29.62
N ASN A 81 6.36 -35.32 -28.75
CA ASN A 81 6.09 -35.61 -27.35
C ASN A 81 7.19 -35.05 -26.45
N GLY A 82 6.78 -34.63 -25.25
CA GLY A 82 7.66 -34.15 -24.20
C GLY A 82 7.79 -32.64 -24.13
N LEU A 83 8.87 -32.19 -23.51
CA LEU A 83 9.10 -30.79 -23.18
C LEU A 83 9.57 -30.00 -24.39
N ILE A 84 8.86 -28.91 -24.68
CA ILE A 84 9.27 -27.90 -25.68
C ILE A 84 10.21 -26.90 -25.02
N LYS A 85 9.76 -26.26 -23.93
CA LYS A 85 10.56 -25.24 -23.23
C LYS A 85 10.25 -25.17 -21.74
N ASN A 86 11.30 -24.93 -20.94
CA ASN A 86 11.20 -24.59 -19.53
C ASN A 86 11.40 -23.08 -19.32
N CYS A 87 10.65 -22.53 -18.37
CA CYS A 87 10.84 -21.20 -17.81
C CYS A 87 10.84 -21.32 -16.28
N PHE A 88 11.97 -20.97 -15.64
CA PHE A 88 12.06 -20.95 -14.18
C PHE A 88 11.48 -19.64 -13.64
N PHE A 89 10.55 -19.75 -12.69
CA PHE A 89 9.88 -18.64 -12.03
C PHE A 89 10.10 -18.72 -10.53
N HIS A 90 10.30 -17.57 -9.87
CA HIS A 90 10.42 -17.52 -8.41
C HIS A 90 9.09 -17.06 -7.81
N LYS A 91 8.33 -18.01 -7.28
CA LYS A 91 7.04 -17.77 -6.62
C LYS A 91 7.27 -17.28 -5.20
N LYS A 92 6.71 -16.12 -4.84
CA LYS A 92 6.94 -15.47 -3.55
C LYS A 92 6.09 -16.08 -2.43
N TYR A 93 4.85 -16.44 -2.72
CA TYR A 93 3.88 -16.85 -1.73
C TYR A 93 3.25 -18.21 -2.06
N SER A 94 3.09 -19.07 -1.05
CA SER A 94 2.45 -20.39 -1.23
C SER A 94 0.92 -20.30 -1.35
N HIS A 95 0.33 -19.16 -0.96
CA HIS A 95 -1.13 -18.97 -0.98
C HIS A 95 -1.62 -18.33 -2.27
N THR A 96 -0.76 -17.74 -3.09
CA THR A 96 -1.11 -17.17 -4.40
C THR A 96 -1.16 -18.26 -5.47
N VAL A 97 -1.69 -17.93 -6.64
CA VAL A 97 -1.84 -18.82 -7.79
C VAL A 97 -0.82 -18.44 -8.86
N LEU A 98 -0.39 -19.39 -9.69
CA LEU A 98 0.33 -19.08 -10.91
C LEU A 98 -0.66 -19.00 -12.07
N HIS A 99 -0.77 -17.82 -12.66
CA HIS A 99 -1.41 -17.60 -13.93
C HIS A 99 -0.35 -17.80 -15.03
N VAL A 100 -0.62 -18.71 -15.98
CA VAL A 100 0.29 -18.99 -17.08
C VAL A 100 -0.42 -18.79 -18.41
N TYR A 101 0.30 -18.21 -19.36
CA TYR A 101 -0.18 -17.95 -20.70
C TYR A 101 0.90 -18.26 -21.72
N TRP A 102 0.56 -19.02 -22.76
CA TRP A 102 1.41 -19.27 -23.91
C TRP A 102 0.76 -18.77 -25.20
N ASN A 103 1.59 -18.09 -26.01
CA ASN A 103 1.25 -17.62 -27.34
C ASN A 103 2.26 -18.14 -28.37
N GLY A 104 1.75 -18.62 -29.50
CA GLY A 104 2.60 -18.97 -30.65
C GLY A 104 1.85 -19.77 -31.70
N ALA A 105 2.57 -20.21 -32.74
CA ALA A 105 2.04 -21.06 -33.79
C ALA A 105 2.09 -22.54 -33.39
N LEU A 106 0.98 -23.27 -33.56
CA LEU A 106 0.89 -24.72 -33.39
C LEU A 106 0.39 -25.38 -34.68
N ARG A 107 0.88 -26.60 -34.95
CA ARG A 107 0.45 -27.41 -36.10
C ARG A 107 0.46 -28.89 -35.75
N ILE A 108 -0.47 -29.62 -36.37
CA ILE A 108 -0.35 -31.06 -36.64
C ILE A 108 -0.32 -31.27 -38.16
N SER A 109 0.49 -32.20 -38.65
CA SER A 109 0.71 -32.38 -40.10
C SER A 109 0.49 -33.82 -40.57
N ASN A 110 0.16 -33.96 -41.85
CA ASN A 110 0.16 -35.20 -42.62
C ASN A 110 -0.56 -36.40 -41.96
N CYS A 111 -1.70 -36.17 -41.31
CA CYS A 111 -2.43 -37.22 -40.63
C CYS A 111 -3.95 -37.08 -40.76
N ASP A 112 -4.64 -38.21 -40.74
CA ASP A 112 -6.10 -38.28 -40.67
C ASP A 112 -6.50 -38.81 -39.30
N ARG A 113 -7.60 -38.30 -38.76
CA ARG A 113 -8.13 -38.63 -37.42
C ARG A 113 -7.05 -38.59 -36.32
N CYS A 114 -6.17 -37.60 -36.38
CA CYS A 114 -5.08 -37.42 -35.42
C CYS A 114 -5.39 -36.31 -34.42
N CYS A 115 -4.78 -36.41 -33.24
CA CYS A 115 -4.95 -35.44 -32.17
C CYS A 115 -3.65 -35.26 -31.40
N LYS A 116 -3.25 -34.00 -31.19
CA LYS A 116 -2.13 -33.63 -30.32
C LYS A 116 -2.57 -32.63 -29.28
N ARG A 117 -1.95 -32.69 -28.11
CA ARG A 117 -2.23 -31.84 -26.95
C ARG A 117 -0.98 -31.08 -26.55
N TRP A 118 -1.14 -29.79 -26.27
CA TRP A 118 -0.13 -28.95 -25.66
C TRP A 118 -0.58 -28.55 -24.26
N PHE A 119 0.32 -28.59 -23.29
CA PHE A 119 -0.06 -28.43 -21.89
C PHE A 119 1.07 -27.94 -21.01
N PHE A 120 0.70 -27.36 -19.87
CA PHE A 120 1.63 -26.87 -18.87
C PHE A 120 1.95 -27.91 -17.81
N THR A 121 3.21 -27.91 -17.38
CA THR A 121 3.66 -28.66 -16.21
C THR A 121 4.34 -27.71 -15.22
N PHE A 122 4.17 -28.00 -13.93
CA PHE A 122 4.80 -27.31 -12.82
C PHE A 122 5.67 -28.33 -12.09
N ASN A 123 6.98 -28.12 -12.10
CA ASN A 123 7.96 -29.06 -11.56
C ASN A 123 7.85 -30.49 -12.17
N GLY A 124 7.47 -30.56 -13.45
CA GLY A 124 7.36 -31.83 -14.19
C GLY A 124 6.00 -32.51 -14.11
N ALA A 125 5.06 -32.02 -13.29
CA ALA A 125 3.70 -32.56 -13.20
C ALA A 125 2.67 -31.60 -13.80
N GLU A 126 1.61 -32.12 -14.43
CA GLU A 126 0.48 -31.29 -14.86
C GLU A 126 -0.24 -30.65 -13.66
N CYS A 127 -0.89 -29.51 -13.89
CA CYS A 127 -1.68 -28.88 -12.85
C CYS A 127 -2.83 -29.78 -12.38
N GLN A 128 -2.98 -29.94 -11.07
CA GLN A 128 -4.03 -30.75 -10.46
C GLN A 128 -5.21 -29.93 -9.91
N SER A 129 -5.03 -28.61 -9.74
CA SER A 129 -6.02 -27.74 -9.10
C SER A 129 -6.04 -26.37 -9.78
N PRO A 130 -7.13 -25.96 -10.44
CA PRO A 130 -8.42 -26.66 -10.55
C PRO A 130 -8.39 -27.86 -11.50
N ASN A 131 -7.63 -27.79 -12.60
CA ASN A 131 -7.45 -28.86 -13.58
C ASN A 131 -6.18 -28.61 -14.40
N ALA A 132 -5.80 -29.57 -15.23
CA ALA A 132 -4.70 -29.40 -16.18
C ALA A 132 -4.95 -28.24 -17.14
N ILE A 133 -3.89 -27.49 -17.46
CA ILE A 133 -3.95 -26.34 -18.36
C ILE A 133 -3.35 -26.76 -19.70
N GLY A 134 -4.15 -26.72 -20.75
CA GLY A 134 -3.71 -27.13 -22.07
C GLY A 134 -4.76 -26.92 -23.15
N GLY A 135 -4.36 -27.23 -24.39
CA GLY A 135 -5.22 -27.18 -25.56
C GLY A 135 -4.96 -28.39 -26.47
N VAL A 136 -5.97 -28.75 -27.27
CA VAL A 136 -5.88 -29.84 -28.24
C VAL A 136 -6.02 -29.32 -29.66
N LEU A 137 -5.31 -29.96 -30.59
CA LEU A 137 -5.57 -29.85 -32.02
C LEU A 137 -5.98 -31.22 -32.53
N TYR A 138 -7.16 -31.26 -33.12
CA TYR A 138 -7.71 -32.43 -33.80
C TYR A 138 -7.78 -32.18 -35.31
N MET A 139 -7.45 -33.18 -36.10
CA MET A 139 -7.58 -33.15 -37.55
C MET A 139 -8.28 -34.40 -38.05
N TRP A 140 -9.48 -34.21 -38.61
CA TRP A 140 -10.28 -35.30 -39.19
C TRP A 140 -9.66 -35.81 -40.51
N LYS A 141 -9.34 -34.90 -41.43
CA LYS A 141 -8.68 -35.17 -42.71
C LYS A 141 -7.57 -34.16 -42.97
N GLY A 142 -6.33 -34.66 -43.03
CA GLY A 142 -5.11 -33.87 -43.14
C GLY A 142 -4.04 -34.46 -44.04
N LYS A 143 -4.14 -35.73 -44.45
CA LYS A 143 -3.26 -36.29 -45.48
C LYS A 143 -3.49 -35.59 -46.82
N GLY A 144 -2.40 -35.36 -47.57
CA GLY A 144 -2.45 -34.65 -48.86
C GLY A 144 -2.27 -33.13 -48.75
N HIS A 145 -1.22 -32.67 -48.06
CA HIS A 145 -0.75 -31.27 -48.03
C HIS A 145 -1.56 -30.27 -47.20
N LYS A 146 -2.27 -30.70 -46.15
CA LYS A 146 -2.82 -29.73 -45.18
C LYS A 146 -1.71 -29.24 -44.26
N ASP A 147 -1.22 -28.05 -44.56
CA ASP A 147 -0.16 -27.38 -43.80
C ASP A 147 -0.65 -26.09 -43.13
N LEU A 148 -1.60 -26.23 -42.20
CA LEU A 148 -2.20 -25.08 -41.52
C LEU A 148 -1.51 -24.81 -40.20
N HIS A 149 -0.63 -23.82 -40.19
CA HIS A 149 -0.09 -23.23 -38.96
C HIS A 149 -1.13 -22.29 -38.34
N ARG A 150 -1.46 -22.50 -37.06
CA ARG A 150 -2.46 -21.67 -36.37
C ARG A 150 -1.85 -21.03 -35.15
N VAL A 151 -2.04 -19.71 -35.03
CA VAL A 151 -1.81 -19.04 -33.76
C VAL A 151 -2.77 -19.62 -32.72
N ARG A 152 -2.21 -19.92 -31.56
CA ARG A 152 -2.95 -20.43 -30.42
C ARG A 152 -2.56 -19.68 -29.15
N HIS A 153 -3.57 -19.56 -28.29
CA HIS A 153 -3.51 -18.96 -26.98
C HIS A 153 -3.92 -20.07 -26.01
N ILE A 154 -3.01 -20.49 -25.14
CA ILE A 154 -3.29 -21.48 -24.09
C ILE A 154 -2.98 -20.81 -22.76
N GLU A 155 -3.98 -20.72 -21.90
CA GLU A 155 -3.92 -19.95 -20.67
C GLU A 155 -4.66 -20.67 -19.56
N GLY A 156 -4.24 -20.44 -18.32
CA GLY A 156 -4.97 -20.92 -17.16
C GLY A 156 -4.25 -20.63 -15.85
N HIS A 157 -4.92 -21.02 -14.77
CA HIS A 157 -4.49 -20.79 -13.41
C HIS A 157 -4.15 -22.13 -12.74
N CYS A 158 -3.02 -22.20 -12.04
CA CYS A 158 -2.65 -23.36 -11.24
C CYS A 158 -2.41 -23.00 -9.78
N ASP A 159 -3.22 -23.59 -8.90
CA ASP A 159 -3.14 -23.45 -7.45
C ASP A 159 -2.30 -24.59 -6.84
N LYS A 160 -2.07 -24.51 -5.51
CA LYS A 160 -1.35 -25.50 -4.70
C LYS A 160 0.12 -25.69 -5.13
N ILE A 161 0.72 -24.64 -5.68
CA ILE A 161 2.16 -24.58 -5.97
C ILE A 161 2.87 -23.89 -4.81
N HIS A 162 3.81 -24.55 -4.16
CA HIS A 162 4.59 -23.97 -3.07
C HIS A 162 5.49 -22.81 -3.54
N LYS A 163 5.75 -21.86 -2.62
CA LYS A 163 6.73 -20.78 -2.85
C LYS A 163 8.12 -21.33 -3.17
N GLY A 164 8.93 -20.53 -3.87
CA GLY A 164 10.29 -20.85 -4.27
C GLY A 164 10.47 -20.95 -5.78
N LYS A 165 11.54 -21.62 -6.21
CA LYS A 165 11.85 -21.81 -7.63
C LYS A 165 10.93 -22.87 -8.23
N VAL A 166 10.04 -22.45 -9.11
CA VAL A 166 9.10 -23.29 -9.85
C VAL A 166 9.60 -23.44 -11.29
N ARG A 167 9.67 -24.68 -11.78
CA ARG A 167 9.91 -24.96 -13.20
C ARG A 167 8.56 -25.02 -13.91
N VAL A 168 8.25 -24.01 -14.71
CA VAL A 168 7.09 -24.03 -15.59
C VAL A 168 7.53 -24.56 -16.95
N GLY A 169 6.97 -25.69 -17.36
CA GLY A 169 7.25 -26.34 -18.64
C GLY A 169 6.06 -26.23 -19.58
N PHE A 170 6.31 -25.97 -20.85
CA PHE A 170 5.34 -26.12 -21.93
C PHE A 170 5.67 -27.39 -22.71
N ASN A 171 4.70 -28.29 -22.80
CA ASN A 171 4.88 -29.66 -23.30
C ASN A 171 3.90 -29.95 -24.44
N VAL A 172 4.24 -30.96 -25.23
CA VAL A 172 3.38 -31.55 -26.25
C VAL A 172 3.26 -33.05 -25.99
N GLY A 173 2.11 -33.62 -26.34
CA GLY A 173 1.85 -35.05 -26.18
C GLY A 173 0.65 -35.53 -26.99
N ASN A 174 0.33 -36.80 -26.82
CA ASN A 174 -0.84 -37.42 -27.46
C ASN A 174 -2.13 -37.08 -26.70
N CYS A 175 -3.22 -36.92 -27.45
CA CYS A 175 -4.54 -36.91 -26.84
C CYS A 175 -4.90 -38.31 -26.31
N LYS A 176 -5.72 -38.36 -25.26
CA LYS A 176 -6.24 -39.63 -24.72
C LYS A 176 -7.02 -40.38 -25.81
N GLY A 177 -6.66 -41.64 -26.06
CA GLY A 177 -7.30 -42.47 -27.09
C GLY A 177 -6.77 -42.27 -28.51
N TYR A 178 -5.71 -41.47 -28.70
CA TYR A 178 -5.09 -41.24 -30.00
C TYR A 178 -3.62 -41.71 -30.01
N GLY A 179 -3.17 -42.18 -31.17
CA GLY A 179 -1.76 -42.50 -31.42
C GLY A 179 -0.89 -41.25 -31.61
N ASN A 180 0.39 -41.46 -31.92
CA ASN A 180 1.28 -40.35 -32.25
C ASN A 180 0.93 -39.71 -33.60
N ALA A 181 1.25 -38.43 -33.72
CA ALA A 181 1.15 -37.66 -34.96
C ALA A 181 2.16 -36.51 -34.93
N ASP A 182 2.56 -36.06 -36.11
CA ASP A 182 3.60 -35.04 -36.29
C ASP A 182 3.12 -33.69 -35.76
N ALA A 183 3.76 -33.21 -34.70
CA ALA A 183 3.44 -31.93 -34.07
C ALA A 183 4.57 -30.92 -34.26
N TYR A 184 4.18 -29.66 -34.42
CA TYR A 184 5.12 -28.56 -34.56
C TYR A 184 4.67 -27.38 -33.71
N THR A 185 5.66 -26.73 -33.08
CA THR A 185 5.48 -25.54 -32.26
C THR A 185 6.44 -24.45 -32.74
N GLY A 186 5.93 -23.23 -32.90
CA GLY A 186 6.75 -22.05 -33.08
C GLY A 186 7.13 -21.66 -34.52
N TRP A 187 6.72 -22.41 -35.55
CA TRP A 187 7.13 -22.17 -36.95
C TRP A 187 7.07 -20.70 -37.38
N ASN A 188 8.22 -20.16 -37.80
CA ASN A 188 8.40 -18.78 -38.27
C ASN A 188 7.74 -17.73 -37.35
N SER A 189 7.72 -18.00 -36.04
CA SER A 189 7.03 -17.18 -35.05
C SER A 189 7.83 -17.10 -33.75
N VAL A 190 7.50 -16.12 -32.91
CA VAL A 190 8.01 -16.06 -31.54
C VAL A 190 7.04 -16.82 -30.66
N SER A 191 7.52 -17.86 -29.97
CA SER A 191 6.77 -18.47 -28.88
C SER A 191 7.03 -17.69 -27.59
N ARG A 192 5.97 -17.34 -26.87
CA ARG A 192 6.03 -16.57 -25.64
C ARG A 192 5.32 -17.31 -24.51
N LEU A 193 5.97 -17.42 -23.37
CA LEU A 193 5.43 -17.97 -22.13
C LEU A 193 5.45 -16.89 -21.04
N PHE A 194 4.27 -16.50 -20.58
CA PHE A 194 4.06 -15.58 -19.47
C PHE A 194 3.70 -16.36 -18.21
N ILE A 195 4.28 -15.97 -17.09
CA ILE A 195 4.02 -16.53 -15.77
C ILE A 195 3.80 -15.35 -14.83
N GLU A 196 2.65 -15.30 -14.19
CA GLU A 196 2.28 -14.25 -13.25
C GLU A 196 1.83 -14.88 -11.93
N GLU A 197 2.29 -14.33 -10.82
CA GLU A 197 1.79 -14.68 -9.51
C GLU A 197 0.63 -13.77 -9.14
N VAL A 198 -0.57 -14.35 -9.09
CA VAL A 198 -1.83 -13.64 -8.86
C VAL A 198 -2.46 -14.05 -7.53
N PRO A 199 -3.30 -13.20 -6.92
CA PRO A 199 -4.16 -13.61 -5.80
C PRO A 199 -5.04 -14.81 -6.18
N ARG A 200 -5.55 -15.53 -5.19
CA ARG A 200 -6.50 -16.62 -5.45
C ARG A 200 -7.77 -16.09 -6.14
N PRO A 201 -8.37 -16.87 -7.05
CA PRO A 201 -9.69 -16.54 -7.56
C PRO A 201 -10.69 -16.43 -6.41
N GLN A 202 -11.67 -15.54 -6.57
CA GLN A 202 -12.80 -15.43 -5.66
C GLN A 202 -13.60 -16.74 -5.68
N LYS A 203 -14.10 -17.14 -4.52
CA LYS A 203 -14.96 -18.33 -4.39
C LYS A 203 -16.40 -18.00 -4.74
#